data_AF-A0A0S7EJV4-F1
#
_entry.id   AF-A0A0S7EJV4-F1
#
_cell.length_a   1.000
_cell.length_b   1.000
_cell.length_c   1.000
_cell.angle_alpha   90.00
_cell.angle_beta   90.00
_cell.angle_gamma   90.00
#
_symmetry.space_group_name_H-M   'P 1'
#
loop_
_entity.id
_entity.type
_entity.pdbx_description
1 polymer ?
#
loop_
_entity_poly.entity_id
_entity_poly.type
_entity_poly.pdbx_seq_one_letter_code
_entity_poly.pdbx_strand_id
1 'polypeptide(L)'
;MRLAFFYVVILMVFGQGVFAQKFSYNPEGMVGHRSYFYTHTFNYQISDKVKLQNLILFDTEYDNDKHNILFMRNTLAYQFSKHFTLNTSIGIKNPGKFASMLLQYQVSGKEVLFSYAVGTTYQAGFTLEQSLLFEYTPQLTDKVKGLFRVSAVGNVNAEEYTRGFQHIRLGVKYEEYSFGVAVNLEQFNNSWKHLENVGVFAKINL
;
A
#
# COMPACT_ATOMS: atom_id res chain seq x y z
N MET A 1 30.57 6.93 -3.23
CA MET A 1 29.99 7.76 -4.31
C MET A 1 29.96 7.09 -5.69
N ARG A 2 30.87 6.17 -6.06
CA ARG A 2 30.90 5.59 -7.43
C ARG A 2 29.89 4.45 -7.71
N LEU A 3 29.40 3.74 -6.69
CA LEU A 3 28.34 2.71 -6.89
C LEU A 3 26.95 3.31 -7.12
N ALA A 4 26.61 4.42 -6.43
CA ALA A 4 25.29 5.05 -6.57
C ALA A 4 25.04 5.57 -7.99
N PHE A 5 26.09 6.08 -8.65
CA PHE A 5 26.02 6.51 -10.05
C PHE A 5 25.80 5.33 -11.02
N PHE A 6 26.36 4.16 -10.69
CA PHE A 6 26.20 2.95 -11.50
C PHE A 6 24.76 2.40 -11.47
N TYR A 7 24.10 2.46 -10.32
CA TYR A 7 22.67 2.08 -10.20
C TYR A 7 21.74 3.05 -10.92
N VAL A 8 22.04 4.35 -10.89
CA VAL A 8 21.25 5.38 -11.60
C VAL A 8 21.37 5.21 -13.13
N VAL A 9 22.54 4.83 -13.64
CA VAL A 9 22.74 4.59 -15.07
C VAL A 9 22.10 3.29 -15.54
N ILE A 10 22.13 2.22 -14.73
CA ILE A 10 21.44 0.96 -15.06
C ILE A 10 19.91 1.17 -15.12
N LEU A 11 19.34 2.00 -14.24
CA LEU A 11 17.91 2.36 -14.28
C LEU A 11 17.52 3.17 -15.53
N MET A 12 18.43 3.96 -16.10
CA MET A 12 18.16 4.75 -17.31
C MET A 12 18.25 3.94 -18.61
N VAL A 13 19.08 2.89 -18.68
CA VAL A 13 19.35 2.16 -19.93
C VAL A 13 18.26 1.12 -20.27
N PHE A 14 17.48 0.65 -19.31
CA PHE A 14 16.35 -0.27 -19.57
C PHE A 14 15.03 0.43 -19.93
N GLY A 15 15.04 1.75 -20.12
CA GLY A 15 13.85 2.55 -20.43
C GLY A 15 13.35 2.53 -21.88
N GLN A 16 13.94 1.72 -22.77
CA GLN A 16 13.54 1.68 -24.18
C GLN A 16 12.79 0.40 -24.54
N GLY A 17 11.55 0.35 -24.11
CA GLY A 17 10.53 -0.56 -24.63
C GLY A 17 9.19 0.12 -24.49
N VAL A 18 8.66 0.65 -25.60
CA VAL A 18 7.29 1.19 -25.67
C VAL A 18 6.33 0.00 -25.58
N PHE A 19 6.08 -0.47 -24.35
CA PHE A 19 4.99 -1.37 -24.02
C PHE A 19 3.99 -0.55 -23.22
N ALA A 20 2.80 -0.34 -23.77
CA ALA A 20 1.67 0.28 -23.08
C ALA A 20 1.54 -0.32 -21.66
N GLN A 21 1.88 0.53 -20.66
CA GLN A 21 1.98 0.32 -19.21
C GLN A 21 1.82 -1.12 -18.69
N LYS A 22 2.86 -1.95 -18.88
CA LYS A 22 3.00 -3.24 -18.18
C LYS A 22 3.50 -3.09 -16.75
N PHE A 23 4.05 -1.94 -16.39
CA PHE A 23 4.71 -1.70 -15.11
C PHE A 23 4.13 -0.45 -14.46
N SER A 24 4.00 -0.47 -13.12
CA SER A 24 3.76 0.74 -12.33
C SER A 24 4.53 0.68 -11.02
N TYR A 25 4.97 1.83 -10.53
CA TYR A 25 5.69 1.97 -9.29
C TYR A 25 5.22 3.21 -8.53
N ASN A 26 4.69 2.98 -7.33
CA ASN A 26 3.97 4.00 -6.58
C ASN A 26 4.57 4.22 -5.19
N PRO A 27 5.76 4.84 -5.07
CA PRO A 27 6.37 5.14 -3.78
C PRO A 27 5.65 6.30 -3.09
N GLU A 28 5.50 6.17 -1.77
CA GLU A 28 4.98 7.17 -0.86
C GLU A 28 5.87 7.25 0.37
N GLY A 29 6.29 8.45 0.71
CA GLY A 29 7.00 8.75 1.95
C GLY A 29 6.17 9.70 2.82
N MET A 30 6.32 9.57 4.13
CA MET A 30 5.73 10.48 5.11
C MET A 30 6.74 10.75 6.23
N VAL A 31 6.82 12.02 6.62
CA VAL A 31 7.52 12.48 7.82
C VAL A 31 6.45 12.91 8.80
N GLY A 32 6.36 12.20 9.92
CA GLY A 32 5.37 12.47 10.96
C GLY A 32 5.99 12.99 12.23
N HIS A 33 5.18 13.13 13.28
CA HIS A 33 5.68 13.53 14.59
C HIS A 33 6.33 12.37 15.38
N ARG A 34 5.99 11.12 15.05
CA ARG A 34 6.48 9.91 15.75
C ARG A 34 7.50 9.12 14.92
N SER A 35 7.26 8.97 13.62
CA SER A 35 8.04 8.07 12.77
C SER A 35 8.19 8.54 11.32
N TYR A 36 9.21 8.03 10.64
CA TYR A 36 9.26 7.98 9.18
C TYR A 36 8.41 6.82 8.68
N PHE A 37 7.56 7.09 7.70
CA PHE A 37 6.79 6.06 7.00
C PHE A 37 7.18 6.04 5.52
N TYR A 38 7.36 4.84 4.98
CA TYR A 38 7.60 4.62 3.57
C TYR A 38 6.82 3.41 3.09
N THR A 39 6.13 3.54 1.97
CA THR A 39 5.55 2.40 1.27
C THR A 39 5.75 2.53 -0.22
N HIS A 40 5.88 1.41 -0.92
CA HIS A 40 5.68 1.40 -2.36
C HIS A 40 4.93 0.18 -2.80
N THR A 41 4.24 0.34 -3.91
CA THR A 41 3.65 -0.77 -4.65
C THR A 41 4.25 -0.82 -6.04
N PHE A 42 4.90 -1.93 -6.34
CA PHE A 42 5.29 -2.34 -7.68
C PHE A 42 4.18 -3.22 -8.26
N ASN A 43 3.75 -2.95 -9.50
CA ASN A 43 2.90 -3.88 -10.24
C ASN A 43 3.51 -4.20 -11.59
N TYR A 44 3.39 -5.46 -12.00
CA TYR A 44 3.76 -5.96 -13.31
C TYR A 44 2.60 -6.76 -13.91
N GLN A 45 2.05 -6.27 -15.01
CA GLN A 45 0.97 -6.92 -15.74
C GLN A 45 1.55 -8.04 -16.62
N ILE A 46 1.22 -9.29 -16.27
CA ILE A 46 1.68 -10.48 -17.01
C ILE A 46 0.78 -10.72 -18.22
N SER A 47 -0.53 -10.58 -18.03
CA SER A 47 -1.57 -10.71 -19.07
C SER A 47 -2.78 -9.87 -18.69
N ASP A 48 -3.81 -9.76 -19.52
CA ASP A 48 -5.02 -8.97 -19.22
C ASP A 48 -5.74 -9.38 -17.92
N LYS A 49 -5.51 -10.62 -17.44
CA LYS A 49 -6.13 -11.15 -16.22
C LYS A 49 -5.16 -11.38 -15.07
N VAL A 50 -3.85 -11.35 -15.31
CA VAL A 50 -2.86 -11.73 -14.30
C VAL A 50 -1.88 -10.59 -14.07
N LYS A 51 -1.74 -10.21 -12.79
CA LYS A 51 -0.83 -9.16 -12.34
C LYS A 51 0.01 -9.65 -11.17
N LEU A 52 1.31 -9.41 -11.23
CA LEU A 52 2.21 -9.57 -10.10
C LEU A 52 2.29 -8.22 -9.38
N GLN A 53 2.16 -8.23 -8.06
CA GLN A 53 2.29 -7.05 -7.22
C GLN A 53 3.31 -7.32 -6.12
N ASN A 54 4.15 -6.34 -5.84
CA ASN A 54 4.98 -6.31 -4.64
C ASN A 54 4.64 -5.05 -3.85
N LEU A 55 4.33 -5.22 -2.57
CA LEU A 55 4.11 -4.13 -1.63
C LEU A 55 5.19 -4.21 -0.56
N ILE A 56 5.87 -3.09 -0.34
CA ILE A 56 6.78 -2.92 0.79
C ILE A 56 6.30 -1.74 1.62
N LEU A 57 6.38 -1.88 2.93
CA LEU A 57 6.05 -0.86 3.91
C LEU A 57 7.06 -0.90 5.06
N PHE A 58 7.51 0.29 5.43
CA PHE A 58 8.34 0.57 6.59
C PHE A 58 7.72 1.68 7.42
N ASP A 59 7.67 1.51 8.73
CA ASP A 59 7.39 2.57 9.71
C ASP A 59 8.50 2.50 10.77
N THR A 60 9.26 3.58 10.95
CA THR A 60 10.45 3.60 11.81
C THR A 60 10.44 4.83 12.71
N GLU A 61 10.40 4.60 14.02
CA GLU A 61 10.37 5.65 15.05
C GLU A 61 11.70 6.42 15.12
N TYR A 62 11.64 7.68 15.54
CA TYR A 62 12.83 8.54 15.62
C TYR A 62 13.75 8.19 16.79
N ASP A 63 13.15 7.92 17.96
CA ASP A 63 13.89 7.85 19.22
C ASP A 63 14.30 6.42 19.61
N ASN A 64 13.58 5.40 19.12
CA ASN A 64 13.82 4.00 19.46
C ASN A 64 13.22 3.06 18.41
N ASP A 65 13.65 1.80 18.36
CA ASP A 65 13.19 0.84 17.34
C ASP A 65 12.06 -0.11 17.81
N LYS A 66 11.44 0.16 18.97
CA LYS A 66 10.56 -0.80 19.65
C LYS A 66 9.33 -1.17 18.84
N HIS A 67 8.80 -0.23 18.07
CA HIS A 67 7.58 -0.41 17.27
C HIS A 67 7.84 -0.33 15.77
N ASN A 68 9.07 -0.59 15.33
CA ASN A 68 9.37 -0.55 13.90
C ASN A 68 8.60 -1.63 13.15
N ILE A 69 8.04 -1.22 12.02
CA ILE A 69 7.26 -2.10 11.16
C ILE A 69 8.02 -2.30 9.88
N LEU A 70 8.20 -3.57 9.54
CA LEU A 70 8.58 -4.02 8.23
C LEU A 70 7.47 -4.93 7.73
N PHE A 71 7.02 -4.69 6.51
CA PHE A 71 6.05 -5.51 5.83
C PHE A 71 6.39 -5.60 4.35
N MET A 72 6.53 -6.82 3.85
CA MET A 72 6.74 -7.11 2.44
C MET A 72 5.74 -8.17 2.00
N ARG A 73 5.04 -7.93 0.89
CA ARG A 73 4.06 -8.84 0.32
C ARG A 73 4.27 -8.96 -1.18
N ASN A 74 4.43 -10.17 -1.67
CA ASN A 74 4.34 -10.50 -3.08
C ASN A 74 2.97 -11.14 -3.33
N THR A 75 2.22 -10.61 -4.29
CA THR A 75 0.86 -11.01 -4.60
C THR A 75 0.75 -11.37 -6.07
N LEU A 76 0.22 -12.56 -6.35
CA LEU A 76 -0.30 -12.92 -7.66
C LEU A 76 -1.80 -12.63 -7.67
N ALA A 77 -2.22 -11.70 -8.53
CA ALA A 77 -3.59 -11.26 -8.66
C ALA A 77 -4.19 -11.82 -9.96
N TYR A 78 -5.27 -12.60 -9.85
CA TYR A 78 -6.03 -13.13 -10.98
C TYR A 78 -7.42 -12.49 -11.05
N GLN A 79 -7.64 -11.65 -12.05
CA GLN A 79 -8.90 -11.00 -12.34
C GLN A 79 -9.80 -11.95 -13.16
N PHE A 80 -10.75 -12.59 -12.48
CA PHE A 80 -11.68 -13.52 -13.12
C PHE A 80 -12.98 -12.85 -13.59
N SER A 81 -13.25 -11.61 -13.17
CA SER A 81 -14.34 -10.78 -13.70
C SER A 81 -13.96 -9.30 -13.69
N LYS A 82 -14.81 -8.44 -14.25
CA LYS A 82 -14.57 -6.98 -14.31
C LYS A 82 -14.31 -6.35 -12.93
N HIS A 83 -14.95 -6.87 -11.88
CA HIS A 83 -14.90 -6.28 -10.54
C HIS A 83 -14.27 -7.18 -9.49
N PHE A 84 -14.01 -8.44 -9.81
CA PHE A 84 -13.49 -9.41 -8.84
C PHE A 84 -12.12 -9.95 -9.23
N THR A 85 -11.23 -9.92 -8.24
CA THR A 85 -9.84 -10.40 -8.34
C THR A 85 -9.55 -11.32 -7.18
N LEU A 86 -8.96 -12.47 -7.48
CA LEU A 86 -8.42 -13.37 -6.47
C LEU A 86 -6.93 -13.03 -6.25
N ASN A 87 -6.56 -12.72 -5.03
CA ASN A 87 -5.19 -12.36 -4.64
C ASN A 87 -4.60 -13.48 -3.80
N THR A 88 -3.53 -14.13 -4.28
CA THR A 88 -2.73 -15.08 -3.50
C THR A 88 -1.38 -14.45 -3.20
N SER A 89 -0.97 -14.45 -1.94
CA SER A 89 0.20 -13.70 -1.51
C SER A 89 1.10 -14.50 -0.58
N ILE A 90 2.39 -14.19 -0.64
CA ILE A 90 3.39 -14.59 0.35
C ILE A 90 4.17 -13.37 0.80
N GLY A 91 4.61 -13.35 2.05
CA GLY A 91 5.26 -12.17 2.57
C GLY A 91 5.99 -12.38 3.89
N ILE A 92 6.61 -11.31 4.33
CA ILE A 92 7.32 -11.20 5.60
C ILE A 92 6.78 -9.98 6.31
N LYS A 93 6.47 -10.10 7.59
CA LYS A 93 6.11 -8.97 8.45
C LYS A 93 6.66 -9.22 9.84
N ASN A 94 6.97 -8.17 10.60
CA ASN A 94 7.51 -8.38 11.93
C ASN A 94 6.41 -8.87 12.90
N PRO A 95 6.57 -10.02 13.58
CA PRO A 95 7.56 -11.10 13.37
C PRO A 95 7.07 -12.22 12.42
N GLY A 96 7.90 -12.66 11.48
CA GLY A 96 7.68 -13.90 10.73
C GLY A 96 7.17 -13.76 9.28
N LYS A 97 6.78 -14.91 8.73
CA LYS A 97 6.36 -15.08 7.33
C LYS A 97 4.87 -15.36 7.29
N PHE A 98 4.19 -14.93 6.24
CA PHE A 98 2.77 -15.21 6.06
C PHE A 98 2.45 -15.62 4.63
N ALA A 99 1.36 -16.35 4.48
CA ALA A 99 0.69 -16.59 3.21
C ALA A 99 -0.76 -16.15 3.33
N SER A 100 -1.33 -15.60 2.26
CA SER A 100 -2.72 -15.16 2.28
C SER A 100 -3.44 -15.41 0.97
N MET A 101 -4.76 -15.53 1.06
CA MET A 101 -5.66 -15.68 -0.07
C MET A 101 -6.88 -14.79 0.17
N LEU A 102 -7.05 -13.76 -0.65
CA LEU A 102 -8.11 -12.76 -0.50
C LEU A 102 -8.92 -12.64 -1.78
N LEU A 103 -10.24 -12.59 -1.64
CA LEU A 103 -11.13 -12.16 -2.70
C LEU A 103 -11.31 -10.64 -2.61
N GLN A 104 -11.03 -9.95 -3.71
CA GLN A 104 -11.13 -8.50 -3.82
C GLN A 104 -12.27 -8.11 -4.75
N TYR A 105 -13.10 -7.18 -4.29
CA TYR A 105 -14.01 -6.39 -5.11
C TYR A 105 -13.39 -5.01 -5.37
N GLN A 106 -13.43 -4.55 -6.62
CA GLN A 106 -12.89 -3.25 -7.02
C GLN A 106 -13.77 -2.55 -8.05
N VAL A 107 -14.00 -1.26 -7.82
CA VAL A 107 -14.66 -0.34 -8.75
C VAL A 107 -13.82 0.91 -8.86
N SER A 108 -13.57 1.34 -10.10
CA SER A 108 -12.86 2.58 -10.41
C SER A 108 -13.73 3.42 -11.34
N GLY A 109 -14.03 4.65 -10.92
CA GLY A 109 -14.67 5.69 -11.70
C GLY A 109 -13.68 6.81 -12.04
N LYS A 110 -14.21 7.95 -12.53
CA LYS A 110 -13.39 9.12 -12.87
C LYS A 110 -12.75 9.80 -11.66
N GLU A 111 -13.46 9.83 -10.54
CA GLU A 111 -13.05 10.52 -9.32
C GLU A 111 -12.95 9.58 -8.12
N VAL A 112 -13.61 8.41 -8.17
CA VAL A 112 -13.71 7.50 -7.03
C VAL A 112 -13.04 6.18 -7.36
N LEU A 113 -12.20 5.71 -6.45
CA LEU A 113 -11.69 4.34 -6.40
C LEU A 113 -12.21 3.70 -5.11
N PHE A 114 -12.83 2.54 -5.25
CA PHE A 114 -13.20 1.71 -4.13
C PHE A 114 -12.63 0.31 -4.32
N SER A 115 -11.99 -0.21 -3.28
CA SER A 115 -11.58 -1.60 -3.22
C SER A 115 -11.79 -2.14 -1.82
N TYR A 116 -12.35 -3.34 -1.76
CA TYR A 116 -12.50 -4.11 -0.54
C TYR A 116 -12.03 -5.53 -0.82
N ALA A 117 -11.20 -6.09 0.04
CA ALA A 117 -10.78 -7.48 -0.05
C ALA A 117 -10.90 -8.17 1.30
N VAL A 118 -11.34 -9.43 1.26
CA VAL A 118 -11.51 -10.26 2.44
C VAL A 118 -11.00 -11.67 2.15
N GLY A 119 -10.40 -12.30 3.14
CA GLY A 119 -9.96 -13.68 3.03
C GLY A 119 -9.13 -14.11 4.23
N THR A 120 -8.27 -15.10 4.02
CA THR A 120 -7.52 -15.71 5.11
C THR A 120 -6.03 -15.43 4.98
N THR A 121 -5.40 -15.21 6.12
CA THR A 121 -3.94 -15.08 6.25
C THR A 121 -3.45 -16.08 7.29
N TYR A 122 -2.48 -16.91 6.89
CA TYR A 122 -1.80 -17.86 7.75
C TYR A 122 -0.40 -17.37 8.10
N GLN A 123 -0.05 -17.38 9.39
CA GLN A 123 1.28 -17.03 9.90
C GLN A 123 1.70 -17.97 11.04
N ALA A 124 0.97 -17.92 12.16
CA ALA A 124 1.09 -18.83 13.30
C ALA A 124 -0.28 -19.43 13.67
N GLY A 125 -1.18 -19.46 12.68
CA GLY A 125 -2.62 -19.66 12.83
C GLY A 125 -3.36 -18.90 11.74
N PHE A 126 -4.62 -19.27 11.51
CA PHE A 126 -5.48 -18.59 10.53
C PHE A 126 -6.10 -17.33 11.14
N THR A 127 -6.04 -16.24 10.38
CA THR A 127 -6.76 -14.99 10.66
C THR A 127 -7.63 -14.64 9.47
N LEU A 128 -8.79 -14.03 9.73
CA LEU A 128 -9.58 -13.32 8.74
C LEU A 128 -8.90 -11.97 8.49
N GLU A 129 -8.42 -11.75 7.28
CA GLU A 129 -7.86 -10.48 6.83
C GLU A 129 -8.90 -9.71 6.02
N GLN A 130 -9.09 -8.45 6.36
CA GLN A 130 -9.91 -7.50 5.63
C GLN A 130 -9.05 -6.30 5.24
N SER A 131 -9.19 -5.83 4.01
CA SER A 131 -8.54 -4.60 3.55
C SER A 131 -9.51 -3.75 2.77
N LEU A 132 -9.42 -2.44 2.97
CA LEU A 132 -10.26 -1.44 2.35
C LEU A 132 -9.37 -0.32 1.80
N LEU A 133 -9.65 0.12 0.58
CA LEU A 133 -9.10 1.32 -0.01
C LEU A 133 -10.25 2.12 -0.60
N PHE A 134 -10.42 3.34 -0.10
CA PHE A 134 -11.29 4.33 -0.67
C PHE A 134 -10.45 5.54 -1.07
N GLU A 135 -10.59 6.01 -2.31
CA GLU A 135 -9.95 7.22 -2.79
C GLU A 135 -10.97 8.08 -3.52
N TYR A 136 -11.03 9.36 -3.15
CA TYR A 136 -11.81 10.39 -3.83
C TYR A 136 -10.87 11.49 -4.34
N THR A 137 -10.95 11.75 -5.65
CA THR A 137 -10.06 12.65 -6.39
C THR A 137 -10.85 13.61 -7.30
N PRO A 138 -11.64 14.53 -6.73
CA PRO A 138 -12.42 15.48 -7.52
C PRO A 138 -11.50 16.37 -8.35
N GLN A 139 -11.94 16.69 -9.58
CA GLN A 139 -11.25 17.69 -10.40
C GLN A 139 -11.44 19.07 -9.78
N LEU A 140 -10.34 19.76 -9.45
CA LEU A 140 -10.37 21.14 -8.94
C LEU A 140 -10.08 22.14 -10.06
N THR A 141 -9.15 21.79 -10.95
CA THR A 141 -8.79 22.53 -12.17
C THR A 141 -8.38 21.52 -13.25
N ASP A 142 -7.98 22.00 -14.43
CA ASP A 142 -7.53 21.12 -15.53
C ASP A 142 -6.29 20.26 -15.18
N LYS A 143 -5.49 20.67 -14.19
CA LYS A 143 -4.23 20.00 -13.80
C LYS A 143 -4.19 19.52 -12.35
N VAL A 144 -5.11 20.00 -11.52
CA VAL A 144 -5.10 19.73 -10.07
C VAL A 144 -6.36 18.97 -9.69
N LYS A 145 -6.16 17.85 -8.99
CA LYS A 145 -7.24 17.11 -8.32
C LYS A 145 -7.12 17.24 -6.81
N GLY A 146 -8.25 17.24 -6.13
CA GLY A 146 -8.28 16.97 -4.69
C GLY A 146 -7.84 15.53 -4.42
N LEU A 147 -7.44 15.24 -3.19
CA LEU A 147 -7.14 13.89 -2.73
C LEU A 147 -7.68 13.69 -1.33
N PHE A 148 -8.61 12.75 -1.20
CA PHE A 148 -8.98 12.14 0.06
C PHE A 148 -8.82 10.63 -0.08
N ARG A 149 -7.97 10.01 0.74
CA ARG A 149 -7.71 8.57 0.69
C ARG A 149 -7.80 7.97 2.08
N VAL A 150 -8.52 6.87 2.20
CA VAL A 150 -8.55 6.02 3.39
C VAL A 150 -8.13 4.63 2.97
N SER A 151 -7.10 4.09 3.61
CA SER A 151 -6.74 2.67 3.48
C SER A 151 -6.72 2.03 4.86
N ALA A 152 -7.42 0.93 5.03
CA ALA A 152 -7.48 0.20 6.29
C ALA A 152 -7.21 -1.28 6.07
N VAL A 153 -6.51 -1.91 7.01
CA VAL A 153 -6.30 -3.37 7.06
C VAL A 153 -6.58 -3.84 8.47
N GLY A 154 -7.34 -4.92 8.62
CA GLY A 154 -7.64 -5.54 9.90
C GLY A 154 -7.50 -7.06 9.83
N ASN A 155 -6.88 -7.64 10.85
CA ASN A 155 -6.76 -9.08 11.02
C ASN A 155 -7.46 -9.51 12.32
N VAL A 156 -8.35 -10.50 12.21
CA VAL A 156 -9.14 -11.03 13.32
C VAL A 156 -8.95 -12.54 13.39
N ASN A 157 -8.83 -13.10 14.60
CA ASN A 157 -8.95 -14.55 14.82
C ASN A 157 -10.20 -14.84 15.66
N ALA A 158 -10.38 -16.08 16.12
CA ALA A 158 -11.55 -16.43 16.93
C ALA A 158 -11.63 -15.72 18.29
N GLU A 159 -10.52 -15.13 18.76
CA GLU A 159 -10.36 -14.61 20.11
C GLU A 159 -10.28 -13.07 20.13
N GLU A 160 -9.65 -12.45 19.12
CA GLU A 160 -9.29 -11.05 19.16
C GLU A 160 -9.12 -10.36 17.79
N TYR A 161 -9.18 -9.03 17.81
CA TYR A 161 -8.60 -8.17 16.79
C TYR A 161 -7.08 -8.14 16.95
N THR A 162 -6.40 -9.01 16.21
CA THR A 162 -4.94 -9.19 16.31
C THR A 162 -4.17 -7.94 15.90
N ARG A 163 -4.56 -7.29 14.79
CA ARG A 163 -3.85 -6.12 14.28
C ARG A 163 -4.70 -5.29 13.33
N GLY A 164 -4.47 -3.97 13.38
CA GLY A 164 -5.13 -2.97 12.58
C GLY A 164 -4.21 -1.87 12.13
N PHE A 165 -4.39 -1.43 10.89
CA PHE A 165 -3.78 -0.21 10.38
C PHE A 165 -4.81 0.61 9.65
N GLN A 166 -4.76 1.93 9.82
CA GLN A 166 -5.57 2.89 9.12
C GLN A 166 -4.68 4.04 8.67
N HIS A 167 -4.62 4.28 7.37
CA HIS A 167 -3.92 5.43 6.80
C HIS A 167 -4.94 6.35 6.15
N ILE A 168 -4.89 7.63 6.55
CA ILE A 168 -5.71 8.69 6.00
C ILE A 168 -4.78 9.69 5.33
N ARG A 169 -5.14 10.12 4.12
CA ARG A 169 -4.45 11.16 3.36
C ARG A 169 -5.45 12.22 2.94
N LEU A 170 -5.07 13.48 3.12
CA LEU A 170 -5.80 14.64 2.61
C LEU A 170 -4.81 15.56 1.91
N GLY A 171 -5.09 15.94 0.67
CA GLY A 171 -4.16 16.77 -0.09
C GLY A 171 -4.60 17.00 -1.52
N VAL A 172 -3.62 17.08 -2.42
CA VAL A 172 -3.83 17.29 -3.85
C VAL A 172 -3.02 16.30 -4.68
N LYS A 173 -3.51 16.03 -5.89
CA LYS A 173 -2.74 15.40 -6.96
C LYS A 173 -2.46 16.42 -8.05
N TYR A 174 -1.20 16.51 -8.45
CA TYR A 174 -0.75 17.32 -9.58
C TYR A 174 0.08 16.41 -10.48
N GLU A 175 -0.47 16.08 -11.66
CA GLU A 175 0.12 15.11 -12.58
C GLU A 175 0.40 13.76 -11.87
N GLU A 176 1.66 13.31 -11.85
CA GLU A 176 2.09 12.05 -11.20
C GLU A 176 2.31 12.21 -9.69
N TYR A 177 2.35 13.44 -9.18
CA TYR A 177 2.66 13.74 -7.79
C TYR A 177 1.41 13.85 -6.93
N SER A 178 1.50 13.41 -5.68
CA SER A 178 0.50 13.68 -4.66
C SER A 178 1.16 14.09 -3.36
N PHE A 179 0.62 15.10 -2.69
CA PHE A 179 1.19 15.59 -1.44
C PHE A 179 0.09 16.19 -0.56
N GLY A 180 0.36 16.26 0.74
CA GLY A 180 -0.56 16.82 1.71
C GLY A 180 -0.29 16.32 3.12
N VAL A 181 -1.36 16.26 3.93
CA VAL A 181 -1.31 15.77 5.30
C VAL A 181 -1.66 14.29 5.37
N ALA A 182 -1.06 13.61 6.32
CA ALA A 182 -1.18 12.17 6.51
C ALA A 182 -1.36 11.83 7.98
N VAL A 183 -2.22 10.85 8.23
CA VAL A 183 -2.42 10.21 9.53
C VAL A 183 -2.25 8.71 9.34
N ASN A 184 -1.41 8.08 10.15
CA ASN A 184 -1.29 6.63 10.29
C ASN A 184 -1.69 6.25 11.71
N LEU A 185 -2.66 5.36 11.84
CA LEU A 185 -3.16 4.83 13.10
C LEU A 185 -2.97 3.32 13.11
N GLU A 186 -2.48 2.80 14.22
CA GLU A 186 -2.23 1.37 14.38
C GLU A 186 -2.75 0.84 15.71
N GLN A 187 -3.31 -0.36 15.67
CA GLN A 187 -3.86 -1.02 16.84
C GLN A 187 -3.44 -2.50 16.84
N PHE A 188 -3.17 -3.04 18.02
CA PHE A 188 -2.73 -4.42 18.21
C PHE A 188 -3.55 -5.09 19.30
N ASN A 189 -3.92 -6.35 19.14
CA ASN A 189 -4.48 -7.23 20.18
C ASN A 189 -5.58 -6.60 21.04
N ASN A 190 -6.62 -6.03 20.43
CA ASN A 190 -7.71 -5.30 21.13
C ASN A 190 -7.25 -4.19 22.09
N SER A 191 -5.99 -3.71 21.99
CA SER A 191 -5.40 -2.75 22.92
C SER A 191 -6.06 -1.38 22.77
N TRP A 192 -6.29 -0.71 23.90
CA TRP A 192 -6.62 0.72 23.96
C TRP A 192 -5.42 1.60 23.61
N LYS A 193 -4.20 1.12 23.83
CA LYS A 193 -2.98 1.77 23.33
C LYS A 193 -2.88 1.53 21.83
N HIS A 194 -2.84 2.62 21.10
CA HIS A 194 -2.69 2.70 19.65
C HIS A 194 -1.46 3.55 19.34
N LEU A 195 -0.84 3.30 18.19
CA LEU A 195 0.24 4.14 17.68
C LEU A 195 -0.35 5.12 16.68
N GLU A 196 -0.02 6.39 16.85
CA GLU A 196 -0.44 7.44 15.95
C GLU A 196 0.79 8.08 15.34
N ASN A 197 0.70 8.44 14.07
CA ASN A 197 1.69 9.26 13.41
C ASN A 197 0.97 10.24 12.48
N VAL A 198 1.20 11.53 12.68
CA VAL A 198 0.58 12.61 11.93
C VAL A 198 1.67 13.49 11.34
N GLY A 199 1.54 13.87 10.08
CA GLY A 199 2.51 14.72 9.41
C GLY A 199 2.19 14.96 7.95
N VAL A 200 3.24 15.07 7.14
CA VAL A 200 3.13 15.38 5.71
C VAL A 200 3.61 14.20 4.88
N PHE A 201 2.97 13.98 3.73
CA PHE A 201 3.36 12.93 2.80
C PHE A 201 3.63 13.48 1.41
N ALA A 202 4.43 12.73 0.67
CA ALA A 202 4.63 12.87 -0.76
C ALA A 202 4.57 11.49 -1.41
N LYS A 203 3.91 11.40 -2.56
CA LYS A 203 3.75 10.20 -3.37
C LYS A 203 4.02 10.52 -4.82
N ILE A 204 4.64 9.58 -5.52
CA ILE A 204 4.81 9.61 -6.99
C ILE A 204 4.05 8.40 -7.56
N ASN A 205 3.35 8.58 -8.68
CA ASN A 205 2.67 7.52 -9.41
C ASN A 205 3.32 7.36 -10.79
N LEU A 206 4.27 6.42 -10.90
CA LEU A 206 5.01 6.10 -12.13
C LEU A 206 4.44 4.85 -12.82
#